data_AF-A0A9P6NC73-F1
#
_entry.id   AF-A0A9P6NC73-F1
#
_cell.length_a   1.000
_cell.length_b   1.000
_cell.length_c   1.000
_cell.angle_alpha   90.00
_cell.angle_beta   90.00
_cell.angle_gamma   90.00
#
_symmetry.space_group_name_H-M   'P 1'
#
loop_
_entity.id
_entity.type
_entity.pdbx_description
1 polymer ?
#
loop_
_entity_poly.entity_id
_entity_poly.type
_entity_poly.pdbx_seq_one_letter_code
_entity_poly.pdbx_strand_id
1 'polypeptide(L)'
;MSMNENENENQAFLARFATELAHYKHAPTPSKLANLHQLLADHPTRLPSYHLRKCTDQLSSVSSDLSPTPNKTKFAFNRQTVAVKSPTTTTTTTIPASSSAVTHLTNPTGSIQKPCLLRPPASQTTTALTIGPLTHSIIDLRNLTSLVTLTLSNLSNCLLIASQPLSHSLFVRHCFRSVLLISAAQVRLSDSRHIQLWTRTATVPVIERCESIIFRDPSDHQSLNSVDCVLDFDRPYINDQVTNWKTEGGPKKEEVMKILQAIENYTVEGELGDEMVKILEKCFLGR
;
A
#
# COMPACT_ATOMS: atom_id res chain seq x y z
N MET A 1 -13.03 5.69 31.56
CA MET A 1 -11.96 4.68 31.62
C MET A 1 -10.80 5.22 30.80
N SER A 2 -9.67 5.41 31.47
CA SER A 2 -8.52 6.09 30.86
C SER A 2 -7.81 5.14 29.91
N MET A 3 -7.22 5.66 28.83
CA MET A 3 -6.43 4.85 27.88
C MET A 3 -5.36 3.99 28.57
N ASN A 4 -4.85 4.43 29.72
CA ASN A 4 -3.83 3.72 30.51
C ASN A 4 -4.33 2.42 31.15
N GLU A 5 -5.62 2.30 31.48
CA GLU A 5 -6.17 1.07 32.07
C GLU A 5 -6.18 -0.07 31.04
N ASN A 6 -6.55 0.24 29.79
CA ASN A 6 -6.62 -0.74 28.71
C ASN A 6 -5.23 -1.24 28.30
N GLU A 7 -4.21 -0.37 28.35
CA GLU A 7 -2.83 -0.75 28.05
C GLU A 7 -2.26 -1.71 29.10
N ASN A 8 -2.53 -1.44 30.39
CA ASN A 8 -2.09 -2.31 31.47
C ASN A 8 -2.76 -3.69 31.42
N GLU A 9 -4.08 -3.75 31.12
CA GLU A 9 -4.79 -5.01 30.91
C GLU A 9 -4.22 -5.83 29.74
N ASN A 10 -3.92 -5.16 28.62
CA ASN A 10 -3.32 -5.81 27.45
C ASN A 10 -1.94 -6.39 27.78
N GLN A 11 -1.12 -5.64 28.51
CA GLN A 11 0.21 -6.10 28.91
C GLN A 11 0.13 -7.30 29.86
N ALA A 12 -0.80 -7.27 30.82
CA ALA A 12 -1.04 -8.39 31.72
C ALA A 12 -1.52 -9.65 30.98
N PHE A 13 -2.41 -9.51 30.00
CA PHE A 13 -2.84 -10.63 29.14
C PHE A 13 -1.66 -11.23 28.38
N LEU A 14 -0.84 -10.39 27.73
CA LEU A 14 0.30 -10.85 26.93
C LEU A 14 1.33 -11.59 27.79
N ALA A 15 1.60 -11.11 29.00
CA ALA A 15 2.49 -11.79 29.95
C ALA A 15 1.95 -13.17 30.36
N ARG A 16 0.64 -13.27 30.64
CA ARG A 16 -0.03 -14.53 30.98
C ARG A 16 0.01 -15.51 29.80
N PHE A 17 -0.33 -15.05 28.60
CA PHE A 17 -0.30 -15.87 27.38
C PHE A 17 1.11 -16.41 27.10
N ALA A 18 2.14 -15.57 27.23
CA ALA A 18 3.53 -15.98 27.06
C ALA A 18 3.96 -17.05 28.07
N THR A 19 3.51 -16.92 29.33
CA THR A 19 3.78 -17.90 30.40
C THR A 19 3.14 -19.26 30.10
N GLU A 20 1.86 -19.26 29.73
CA GLU A 20 1.14 -20.49 29.36
C GLU A 20 1.74 -21.16 28.11
N LEU A 21 2.15 -20.36 27.12
CA LEU A 21 2.84 -20.86 25.93
C LEU A 21 4.19 -21.49 26.28
N ALA A 22 4.96 -20.91 27.22
CA ALA A 22 6.20 -21.49 27.70
C ALA A 22 5.96 -22.81 28.46
N HIS A 23 4.96 -22.87 29.33
CA HIS A 23 4.55 -24.11 30.02
C HIS A 23 4.11 -25.21 29.06
N TYR A 24 3.42 -24.85 27.98
CA TYR A 24 3.07 -25.77 26.93
C TYR A 24 4.33 -26.34 26.24
N LYS A 25 5.31 -25.49 25.89
CA LYS A 25 6.56 -25.94 25.23
C LYS A 25 7.35 -26.95 26.06
N HIS A 26 7.30 -26.85 27.39
CA HIS A 26 7.95 -27.81 28.28
C HIS A 26 7.21 -29.16 28.40
N ALA A 27 5.89 -29.15 28.28
CA ALA A 27 5.05 -30.34 28.43
C ALA A 27 3.83 -30.24 27.51
N PRO A 28 3.98 -30.55 26.22
CA PRO A 28 2.94 -30.34 25.21
C PRO A 28 1.84 -31.38 25.38
N THR A 29 0.63 -30.90 25.66
CA THR A 29 -0.57 -31.76 25.71
C THR A 29 -1.69 -31.13 24.89
N PRO A 30 -2.55 -31.93 24.22
CA PRO A 30 -3.67 -31.40 23.45
C PRO A 30 -4.61 -30.51 24.28
N SER A 31 -4.80 -30.84 25.56
CA SER A 31 -5.62 -30.06 26.49
C SER A 31 -5.07 -28.66 26.76
N LYS A 32 -3.74 -28.52 26.92
CA LYS A 32 -3.11 -27.20 27.12
C LYS A 32 -3.18 -26.35 25.85
N LEU A 33 -3.04 -26.97 24.67
CA LEU A 33 -3.21 -26.26 23.40
C LEU A 33 -4.64 -25.74 23.25
N ALA A 34 -5.64 -26.58 23.55
CA ALA A 34 -7.04 -26.16 23.55
C ALA A 34 -7.30 -25.00 24.52
N ASN A 35 -6.71 -25.03 25.72
CA ASN A 35 -6.81 -23.94 26.69
C ASN A 35 -6.20 -22.63 26.18
N LEU A 36 -5.07 -22.69 25.46
CA LEU A 36 -4.45 -21.51 24.85
C LEU A 36 -5.34 -20.92 23.73
N HIS A 37 -5.98 -21.76 22.92
CA HIS A 37 -6.95 -21.30 21.93
C HIS A 37 -8.17 -20.65 22.59
N GLN A 38 -8.69 -21.25 23.66
CA GLN A 38 -9.80 -20.69 24.42
C GLN A 38 -9.42 -19.34 25.05
N LEU A 39 -8.23 -19.25 25.66
CA LEU A 39 -7.70 -18.02 26.25
C LEU A 39 -7.62 -16.88 25.23
N LEU A 40 -7.27 -17.18 23.97
CA LEU A 40 -7.25 -16.17 22.91
C LEU A 40 -8.66 -15.81 22.42
N ALA A 41 -9.56 -16.79 22.35
CA ALA A 41 -10.96 -16.62 21.92
C ALA A 41 -11.81 -15.82 22.92
N ASP A 42 -11.45 -15.83 24.20
CA ASP A 42 -12.14 -15.06 25.25
C ASP A 42 -11.73 -13.57 25.26
N HIS A 43 -10.66 -13.19 24.53
CA HIS A 43 -10.09 -11.82 24.53
C HIS A 43 -10.00 -11.07 23.17
N PRO A 44 -10.75 -11.39 22.10
CA PRO A 44 -10.51 -10.84 20.75
C PRO A 44 -10.84 -9.34 20.63
N THR A 45 -11.76 -8.82 21.44
CA THR A 45 -12.22 -7.42 21.35
C THR A 45 -11.35 -6.43 22.12
N ARG A 46 -10.45 -6.91 22.98
CA ARG A 46 -9.61 -6.04 23.84
C ARG A 46 -8.19 -5.84 23.31
N LEU A 47 -7.68 -6.82 22.56
CA LEU A 47 -6.33 -6.77 22.01
C LEU A 47 -6.28 -5.95 20.72
N PRO A 48 -5.30 -5.05 20.56
CA PRO A 48 -4.97 -4.48 19.27
C PRO A 48 -4.70 -5.57 18.23
N SER A 49 -5.13 -5.36 16.99
CA SER A 49 -5.07 -6.37 15.91
C SER A 49 -3.66 -6.94 15.69
N TYR A 50 -2.63 -6.14 15.90
CA TYR A 50 -1.23 -6.58 15.83
C TYR A 50 -0.91 -7.70 16.83
N HIS A 51 -1.31 -7.54 18.09
CA HIS A 51 -1.04 -8.53 19.15
C HIS A 51 -1.83 -9.82 18.94
N LEU A 52 -3.11 -9.69 18.54
CA LEU A 52 -3.95 -10.84 18.22
C LEU A 52 -3.30 -11.70 17.14
N ARG A 53 -2.84 -11.08 16.04
CA ARG A 53 -2.15 -11.77 14.95
C ARG A 53 -0.87 -12.47 15.42
N LYS A 54 -0.07 -11.80 16.25
CA LYS A 54 1.16 -12.39 16.81
C LYS A 54 0.87 -13.64 17.65
N CYS A 55 -0.15 -13.61 18.50
CA CYS A 55 -0.57 -14.76 19.30
C CYS A 55 -1.11 -15.90 18.43
N THR A 56 -1.92 -15.62 17.40
CA THR A 56 -2.41 -16.65 16.46
C THR A 56 -1.29 -17.31 15.67
N ASP A 57 -0.30 -16.53 15.24
CA ASP A 57 0.85 -17.05 14.48
C ASP A 57 1.70 -17.98 15.37
N GLN A 58 1.90 -17.62 16.64
CA GLN A 58 2.59 -18.46 17.61
C GLN A 58 1.86 -19.78 17.89
N LEU A 59 0.53 -19.77 18.03
CA LEU A 59 -0.24 -21.01 18.21
C LEU A 59 -0.22 -21.89 16.97
N SER A 60 -0.30 -21.28 15.79
CA SER A 60 -0.25 -22.02 14.51
C SER A 60 1.09 -22.73 14.36
N SER A 61 2.21 -22.05 14.67
CA SER A 61 3.55 -22.64 14.65
C SER A 61 3.72 -23.80 15.64
N VAL A 62 3.01 -23.77 16.77
CA VAL A 62 3.15 -24.80 17.81
C VAL A 62 2.21 -25.98 17.59
N SER A 63 1.05 -25.74 16.95
CA SER A 63 0.11 -26.79 16.57
C SER A 63 0.61 -27.65 15.41
N SER A 64 1.42 -27.10 14.51
CA SER A 64 2.07 -27.87 13.43
C SER A 64 3.00 -28.95 13.96
N ASP A 65 3.64 -28.71 15.12
CA ASP A 65 4.58 -29.67 15.74
C ASP A 65 3.86 -30.87 16.37
N LEU A 66 2.58 -30.70 16.74
CA LEU A 66 1.76 -31.77 17.32
C LEU A 66 1.02 -32.62 16.29
N SER A 67 0.84 -32.13 15.06
CA SER A 67 0.20 -32.98 14.05
C SER A 67 1.19 -34.08 13.66
N PRO A 68 0.93 -35.36 13.99
CA PRO A 68 1.72 -36.42 13.40
C PRO A 68 1.52 -36.29 11.91
N THR A 69 2.60 -36.01 11.15
CA THR A 69 2.53 -35.93 9.69
C THR A 69 1.82 -37.20 9.23
N PRO A 70 0.58 -37.13 8.70
CA PRO A 70 0.00 -38.31 8.11
C PRO A 70 0.96 -38.67 6.98
N ASN A 71 1.51 -39.89 7.03
CA ASN A 71 2.31 -40.45 5.96
C ASN A 71 1.60 -40.09 4.66
N LYS A 72 2.22 -39.23 3.86
CA LYS A 72 1.65 -38.75 2.60
C LYS A 72 1.49 -39.96 1.69
N THR A 73 0.35 -40.64 1.79
CA THR A 73 -0.10 -41.57 0.78
C THR A 73 -0.23 -40.74 -0.49
N LYS A 74 0.67 -41.00 -1.44
CA LYS A 74 0.65 -40.41 -2.78
C LYS A 74 -0.73 -40.68 -3.37
N PHE A 75 -1.63 -39.71 -3.30
CA PHE A 75 -2.83 -39.66 -4.11
C PHE A 75 -2.36 -39.51 -5.56
N ALA A 76 -2.20 -40.64 -6.25
CA ALA A 76 -2.00 -40.69 -7.69
C ALA A 76 -3.34 -40.32 -8.34
N PHE A 77 -3.41 -39.14 -8.94
CA PHE A 77 -4.52 -38.75 -9.81
C PHE A 77 -4.42 -39.56 -11.11
N ASN A 78 -5.15 -40.67 -11.21
CA ASN A 78 -5.37 -41.35 -12.48
C ASN A 78 -6.35 -40.52 -13.31
N ARG A 79 -5.81 -39.82 -14.31
CA ARG A 79 -6.55 -38.98 -15.25
C ARG A 79 -7.19 -39.88 -16.30
N GLN A 80 -8.45 -40.27 -16.07
CA GLN A 80 -9.25 -41.00 -17.05
C GLN A 80 -9.88 -39.98 -18.03
N THR A 81 -9.36 -39.95 -19.26
CA THR A 81 -9.95 -39.18 -20.37
C THR A 81 -11.24 -39.87 -20.81
N VAL A 82 -12.38 -39.25 -20.54
CA VAL A 82 -13.67 -39.64 -21.14
C VAL A 82 -14.21 -38.46 -21.93
N ALA A 83 -14.58 -38.75 -23.17
CA ALA A 83 -15.06 -37.81 -24.16
C ALA A 83 -16.45 -37.25 -23.82
N VAL A 84 -16.59 -35.97 -24.19
CA VAL A 84 -17.77 -35.11 -24.36
C VAL A 84 -19.13 -35.82 -24.49
N LYS A 85 -20.14 -35.30 -23.76
CA LYS A 85 -21.52 -35.05 -24.24
C LYS A 85 -22.21 -33.95 -23.41
N SER A 86 -22.69 -32.92 -24.10
CA SER A 86 -23.59 -31.84 -23.66
C SER A 86 -25.01 -32.35 -23.34
N PRO A 87 -25.82 -31.71 -22.46
CA PRO A 87 -26.68 -30.59 -22.87
C PRO A 87 -27.05 -29.49 -21.82
N THR A 88 -27.39 -28.30 -22.35
CA THR A 88 -28.43 -27.27 -22.02
C THR A 88 -29.20 -27.42 -20.68
N THR A 89 -29.48 -26.40 -19.83
CA THR A 89 -30.26 -25.15 -20.05
C THR A 89 -30.29 -24.27 -18.78
N THR A 90 -30.06 -22.96 -18.96
CA THR A 90 -30.63 -21.74 -18.32
C THR A 90 -31.05 -21.68 -16.84
N THR A 91 -30.41 -20.79 -16.06
CA THR A 91 -31.10 -19.66 -15.36
C THR A 91 -30.09 -18.56 -15.02
N THR A 92 -30.21 -17.43 -15.69
CA THR A 92 -29.34 -16.25 -15.55
C THR A 92 -29.99 -15.29 -14.56
N THR A 93 -29.40 -15.11 -13.38
CA THR A 93 -29.71 -13.97 -12.51
C THR A 93 -28.79 -12.82 -12.91
N THR A 94 -29.35 -11.87 -13.64
CA THR A 94 -28.71 -10.63 -14.09
C THR A 94 -28.47 -9.71 -12.88
N ILE A 95 -27.24 -9.73 -12.37
CA ILE A 95 -26.70 -8.62 -11.58
C ILE A 95 -26.11 -7.62 -12.60
N PRO A 96 -26.44 -6.32 -12.53
CA PRO A 96 -25.88 -5.35 -13.45
C PRO A 96 -24.37 -5.25 -13.23
N ALA A 97 -23.60 -5.71 -14.21
CA ALA A 97 -22.17 -5.51 -14.27
C ALA A 97 -21.90 -4.02 -14.51
N SER A 98 -21.55 -3.29 -13.46
CA SER A 98 -20.92 -1.99 -13.60
C SER A 98 -19.55 -2.21 -14.23
N SER A 99 -19.45 -2.00 -15.53
CA SER A 99 -18.18 -2.04 -16.27
C SER A 99 -17.26 -0.93 -15.73
N SER A 100 -16.38 -1.29 -14.80
CA SER A 100 -15.31 -0.42 -14.34
C SER A 100 -14.31 -0.25 -15.48
N ALA A 101 -14.38 0.88 -16.18
CA ALA A 101 -13.44 1.20 -17.25
C ALA A 101 -12.05 1.46 -16.63
N VAL A 102 -11.08 0.60 -16.93
CA VAL A 102 -9.67 0.84 -16.62
C VAL A 102 -9.09 1.68 -17.75
N THR A 103 -8.65 2.89 -17.44
CA THR A 103 -7.97 3.73 -18.42
C THR A 103 -6.46 3.52 -18.28
N HIS A 104 -5.80 3.25 -19.41
CA HIS A 104 -4.34 3.23 -19.48
C HIS A 104 -3.85 4.54 -20.07
N LEU A 105 -3.00 5.22 -19.34
CA LEU A 105 -2.36 6.44 -19.80
C LEU A 105 -0.88 6.16 -20.04
N THR A 106 -0.50 6.19 -21.31
CA THR A 106 0.88 6.00 -21.76
C THR A 106 1.25 7.20 -22.62
N ASN A 107 2.55 7.47 -22.79
CA ASN A 107 2.99 8.57 -23.65
C ASN A 107 2.51 8.30 -25.09
N PRO A 108 1.66 9.17 -25.70
CA PRO A 108 1.08 8.91 -27.02
C PRO A 108 2.12 8.88 -28.15
N THR A 109 3.29 9.45 -27.90
CA THR A 109 4.43 9.47 -28.83
C THR A 109 5.44 8.43 -28.36
N GLY A 110 5.52 7.29 -29.06
CA GLY A 110 6.53 6.24 -28.85
C GLY A 110 7.98 6.67 -29.15
N SER A 111 8.30 7.97 -29.03
CA SER A 111 9.56 8.59 -29.41
C SER A 111 10.07 9.46 -28.25
N ILE A 112 11.23 9.07 -27.73
CA ILE A 112 12.20 9.85 -26.93
C ILE A 112 11.59 10.78 -25.87
N GLN A 113 11.59 10.26 -24.62
CA GLN A 113 11.76 10.88 -23.28
C GLN A 113 11.80 12.41 -23.14
N LYS A 114 10.98 13.17 -23.86
CA LYS A 114 10.88 14.61 -23.64
C LYS A 114 10.06 14.86 -22.38
N PRO A 115 10.50 15.81 -21.53
CA PRO A 115 9.69 16.29 -20.43
C PRO A 115 8.32 16.75 -20.94
N CYS A 116 7.25 16.19 -20.37
CA CYS A 116 5.88 16.48 -20.81
C CYS A 116 4.96 16.72 -19.62
N LEU A 117 3.98 17.60 -19.82
CA LEU A 117 2.84 17.76 -18.93
C LEU A 117 1.71 16.87 -19.44
N LEU A 118 1.25 15.97 -18.60
CA LEU A 118 0.17 15.05 -18.89
C LEU A 118 -1.02 15.39 -17.99
N ARG A 119 -2.14 15.75 -18.63
CA ARG A 119 -3.39 16.13 -17.98
C ARG A 119 -4.55 15.43 -18.68
N PRO A 120 -5.10 14.33 -18.11
CA PRO A 120 -6.25 13.64 -18.70
C PRO A 120 -7.43 14.61 -18.85
N PRO A 121 -8.34 14.46 -19.82
CA PRO A 121 -9.48 15.37 -19.94
C PRO A 121 -10.48 15.18 -18.78
N ALA A 122 -11.04 16.28 -18.27
CA ALA A 122 -11.92 16.31 -17.09
C ALA A 122 -13.20 15.49 -17.23
N SER A 123 -13.65 15.23 -18.46
CA SER A 123 -14.92 14.54 -18.74
C SER A 123 -14.86 13.01 -18.56
N GLN A 124 -13.70 12.45 -18.20
CA GLN A 124 -13.56 11.01 -18.04
C GLN A 124 -13.91 10.57 -16.61
N THR A 125 -15.02 9.84 -16.49
CA THR A 125 -15.37 9.09 -15.26
C THR A 125 -14.54 7.81 -15.19
N THR A 126 -13.26 7.96 -14.84
CA THR A 126 -12.34 6.82 -14.68
C THR A 126 -12.27 6.43 -13.21
N THR A 127 -12.72 5.21 -12.87
CA THR A 127 -12.60 4.67 -11.52
C THR A 127 -11.21 4.10 -11.25
N ALA A 128 -10.53 3.57 -12.26
CA ALA A 128 -9.18 3.02 -12.14
C ALA A 128 -8.28 3.53 -13.27
N LEU A 129 -7.14 4.10 -12.90
CA LEU A 129 -6.15 4.65 -13.82
C LEU A 129 -4.82 3.93 -13.66
N THR A 130 -4.23 3.51 -14.77
CA THR A 130 -2.86 2.99 -14.80
C THR A 130 -1.99 3.91 -15.63
N ILE A 131 -0.88 4.38 -15.07
CA ILE A 131 0.06 5.29 -15.72
C ILE A 131 1.43 4.62 -15.83
N GLY A 132 2.05 4.69 -17.01
CA GLY A 132 3.43 4.26 -17.23
C GLY A 132 3.76 4.11 -18.71
N PRO A 133 5.02 3.78 -19.06
CA PRO A 133 6.27 4.35 -18.54
C PRO A 133 6.39 5.84 -18.90
N LEU A 134 6.90 6.66 -17.98
CA LEU A 134 7.14 8.10 -18.21
C LEU A 134 8.48 8.53 -17.59
N THR A 135 9.08 9.58 -18.14
CA THR A 135 10.35 10.11 -17.64
C THR A 135 10.36 11.64 -17.75
N HIS A 136 10.78 12.34 -16.69
CA HIS A 136 10.82 13.81 -16.64
C HIS A 136 9.46 14.48 -16.86
N SER A 137 8.37 13.81 -16.45
CA SER A 137 7.00 14.26 -16.75
C SER A 137 6.29 14.81 -15.51
N ILE A 138 5.40 15.78 -15.73
CA ILE A 138 4.41 16.22 -14.74
C ILE A 138 3.08 15.55 -15.07
N ILE A 139 2.46 14.93 -14.08
CA ILE A 139 1.20 14.21 -14.20
C ILE A 139 0.19 14.95 -13.33
N ASP A 140 -0.71 15.71 -13.97
CA ASP A 140 -1.73 16.51 -13.30
C ASP A 140 -3.09 15.82 -13.40
N LEU A 141 -3.51 15.19 -12.31
CA LEU A 141 -4.78 14.48 -12.17
C LEU A 141 -5.83 15.31 -11.42
N ARG A 142 -5.58 16.60 -11.17
CA ARG A 142 -6.48 17.45 -10.35
C ARG A 142 -7.89 17.58 -10.91
N ASN A 143 -8.08 17.31 -12.20
CA ASN A 143 -9.37 17.37 -12.88
C ASN A 143 -10.13 16.05 -12.90
N LEU A 144 -9.57 14.96 -12.34
CA LEU A 144 -10.26 13.70 -12.16
C LEU A 144 -10.97 13.69 -10.81
N THR A 145 -12.30 13.53 -10.82
CA THR A 145 -13.13 13.59 -9.60
C THR A 145 -13.55 12.23 -9.07
N SER A 146 -13.50 11.18 -9.90
CA SER A 146 -14.03 9.85 -9.57
C SER A 146 -12.96 8.76 -9.48
N LEU A 147 -11.69 9.14 -9.32
CA LEU A 147 -10.58 8.19 -9.32
C LEU A 147 -10.53 7.42 -7.99
N VAL A 148 -10.73 6.10 -8.06
CA VAL A 148 -10.78 5.21 -6.89
C VAL A 148 -9.45 4.53 -6.65
N THR A 149 -8.81 4.07 -7.74
CA THR A 149 -7.54 3.34 -7.69
C THR A 149 -6.56 3.90 -8.72
N LEU A 150 -5.31 4.07 -8.31
CA LEU A 150 -4.23 4.53 -9.19
C LEU A 150 -3.07 3.55 -9.15
N THR A 151 -2.64 3.11 -10.33
CA THR A 151 -1.44 2.29 -10.51
C THR A 151 -0.40 3.08 -11.27
N LEU A 152 0.75 3.31 -10.65
CA LEU A 152 1.91 3.98 -11.23
C LEU A 152 2.98 2.94 -11.51
N SER A 153 3.48 2.89 -12.74
CA SER A 153 4.49 1.94 -13.14
C SER A 153 5.56 2.57 -14.02
N ASN A 154 6.83 2.28 -13.73
CA ASN A 154 7.97 2.72 -14.55
C ASN A 154 8.03 4.25 -14.75
N LEU A 155 7.84 5.01 -13.66
CA LEU A 155 8.00 6.47 -13.66
C LEU A 155 9.40 6.86 -13.19
N SER A 156 10.04 7.82 -13.85
CA SER A 156 11.37 8.29 -13.47
C SER A 156 11.46 9.81 -13.53
N ASN A 157 11.91 10.47 -12.46
CA ASN A 157 11.98 11.94 -12.40
C ASN A 157 10.62 12.60 -12.69
N CYS A 158 9.53 12.02 -12.16
CA CYS A 158 8.17 12.52 -12.38
C CYS A 158 7.61 13.25 -11.16
N LEU A 159 6.75 14.24 -11.42
CA LEU A 159 5.91 14.88 -10.41
C LEU A 159 4.46 14.50 -10.68
N LEU A 160 3.79 13.88 -9.73
CA LEU A 160 2.36 13.57 -9.83
C LEU A 160 1.57 14.39 -8.82
N ILE A 161 0.46 14.96 -9.25
CA ILE A 161 -0.43 15.77 -8.41
C ILE A 161 -1.87 15.31 -8.61
N ALA A 162 -2.54 15.01 -7.50
CA ALA A 162 -3.98 14.78 -7.46
C ALA A 162 -4.61 15.66 -6.37
N SER A 163 -5.75 16.29 -6.69
CA SER A 163 -6.49 17.14 -5.74
C SER A 163 -7.37 16.32 -4.81
N GLN A 164 -7.92 15.21 -5.30
CA GLN A 164 -8.84 14.35 -4.55
C GLN A 164 -8.10 13.14 -3.98
N PRO A 165 -8.36 12.77 -2.70
CA PRO A 165 -7.91 11.51 -2.15
C PRO A 165 -8.52 10.33 -2.92
N LEU A 166 -7.73 9.30 -3.16
CA LEU A 166 -8.23 8.03 -3.69
C LEU A 166 -9.04 7.31 -2.63
N SER A 167 -10.27 6.92 -2.98
CA SER A 167 -11.14 6.17 -2.06
C SER A 167 -10.58 4.79 -1.70
N HIS A 168 -9.70 4.21 -2.54
CA HIS A 168 -9.06 2.92 -2.30
C HIS A 168 -7.53 3.04 -2.33
N SER A 169 -6.90 2.52 -3.39
CA SER A 169 -5.50 2.11 -3.35
C SER A 169 -4.63 2.90 -4.31
N LEU A 170 -3.45 3.25 -3.84
CA LEU A 170 -2.32 3.69 -4.66
C LEU A 170 -1.29 2.56 -4.72
N PHE A 171 -1.02 2.09 -5.94
CA PHE A 171 0.04 1.13 -6.21
C PHE A 171 1.17 1.82 -6.96
N VAL A 172 2.39 1.77 -6.44
CA VAL A 172 3.57 2.37 -7.06
C VAL A 172 4.61 1.28 -7.30
N ARG A 173 5.03 1.08 -8.56
CA ARG A 173 5.95 0.00 -8.92
C ARG A 173 7.03 0.45 -9.88
N HIS A 174 8.28 0.05 -9.64
CA HIS A 174 9.42 0.39 -10.51
C HIS A 174 9.54 1.91 -10.75
N CYS A 175 9.26 2.72 -9.72
CA CYS A 175 9.38 4.17 -9.81
C CYS A 175 10.71 4.64 -9.24
N PHE A 176 11.28 5.69 -9.82
CA PHE A 176 12.57 6.24 -9.44
C PHE A 176 12.52 7.76 -9.33
N ARG A 177 13.12 8.32 -8.28
CA ARG A 177 13.30 9.78 -8.10
C ARG A 177 12.05 10.59 -8.44
N SER A 178 10.91 10.23 -7.87
CA SER A 178 9.62 10.87 -8.19
C SER A 178 8.96 11.45 -6.96
N VAL A 179 8.22 12.54 -7.14
CA VAL A 179 7.43 13.20 -6.09
C VAL A 179 5.96 12.95 -6.38
N LEU A 180 5.26 12.39 -5.42
CA LEU A 180 3.86 12.00 -5.56
C LEU A 180 3.05 12.77 -4.52
N LEU A 181 2.26 13.74 -4.96
CA LEU A 181 1.34 14.51 -4.14
C LEU A 181 -0.08 13.96 -4.32
N ILE A 182 -0.42 12.97 -3.50
CA ILE A 182 -1.68 12.24 -3.57
C ILE A 182 -1.99 11.55 -2.25
N SER A 183 -3.24 11.61 -1.80
CA SER A 183 -3.74 10.86 -0.63
C SER A 183 -4.50 9.62 -1.09
N ALA A 184 -4.45 8.54 -0.32
CA ALA A 184 -5.15 7.29 -0.63
C ALA A 184 -5.48 6.51 0.63
N ALA A 185 -6.57 5.73 0.64
CA ALA A 185 -6.88 4.90 1.80
C ALA A 185 -5.77 3.86 2.07
N GLN A 186 -5.25 3.24 1.00
CA GLN A 186 -4.17 2.27 1.06
C GLN A 186 -3.02 2.67 0.13
N VAL A 187 -1.79 2.50 0.59
CA VAL A 187 -0.58 2.79 -0.17
C VAL A 187 0.32 1.56 -0.17
N ARG A 188 0.71 1.11 -1.37
CA ARG A 188 1.67 0.02 -1.55
C ARG A 188 2.73 0.44 -2.55
N LEU A 189 3.99 0.36 -2.14
CA LEU A 189 5.14 0.60 -3.00
C LEU A 189 5.90 -0.71 -3.18
N SER A 190 6.32 -1.00 -4.40
CA SER A 190 7.24 -2.09 -4.67
C SER A 190 8.34 -1.70 -5.66
N ASP A 191 9.54 -2.25 -5.47
CA ASP A 191 10.65 -2.14 -6.41
C ASP A 191 10.98 -0.67 -6.80
N SER A 192 10.82 0.27 -5.86
CA SER A 192 10.88 1.71 -6.13
C SER A 192 11.89 2.40 -5.23
N ARG A 193 12.55 3.46 -5.74
CA ARG A 193 13.65 4.13 -5.02
C ARG A 193 13.60 5.65 -5.10
N HIS A 194 14.03 6.33 -4.04
CA HIS A 194 14.05 7.80 -3.93
C HIS A 194 12.68 8.42 -4.23
N ILE A 195 11.63 7.86 -3.64
CA ILE A 195 10.26 8.37 -3.80
C ILE A 195 9.95 9.29 -2.64
N GLN A 196 9.48 10.49 -2.94
CA GLN A 196 8.85 11.35 -1.94
C GLN A 196 7.34 11.25 -2.12
N LEU A 197 6.65 10.75 -1.11
CA LEU A 197 5.22 10.58 -1.11
C LEU A 197 4.61 11.55 -0.10
N TRP A 198 3.99 12.61 -0.64
CA TRP A 198 3.27 13.62 0.14
C TRP A 198 1.82 13.19 0.21
N THR A 199 1.49 12.46 1.27
CA THR A 199 0.26 11.68 1.34
C THR A 199 -0.32 11.67 2.74
N ARG A 200 -1.63 11.52 2.80
CA ARG A 200 -2.32 11.00 3.98
C ARG A 200 -2.90 9.64 3.64
N THR A 201 -2.70 8.68 4.54
CA THR A 201 -3.21 7.32 4.40
C THR A 201 -4.12 6.92 5.55
N ALA A 202 -5.21 6.23 5.24
CA ALA A 202 -6.13 5.70 6.26
C ALA A 202 -5.54 4.44 6.92
N THR A 203 -4.76 3.67 6.16
CA THR A 203 -4.06 2.49 6.66
C THR A 203 -2.56 2.71 6.66
N VAL A 204 -1.87 1.86 7.42
CA VAL A 204 -0.41 1.77 7.40
C VAL A 204 0.10 1.49 5.98
N PRO A 205 1.02 2.32 5.43
CA PRO A 205 1.65 2.05 4.15
C PRO A 205 2.49 0.77 4.17
N VAL A 206 2.57 0.09 3.03
CA VAL A 206 3.39 -1.11 2.84
C VAL A 206 4.44 -0.85 1.77
N ILE A 207 5.68 -1.23 2.04
CA ILE A 207 6.79 -1.16 1.08
C ILE A 207 7.47 -2.52 0.93
N GLU A 208 7.97 -2.81 -0.27
CA GLU A 208 8.68 -4.05 -0.60
C GLU A 208 9.73 -3.78 -1.68
N ARG A 209 10.96 -4.25 -1.51
CA ARG A 209 12.12 -3.98 -2.39
C ARG A 209 12.32 -2.50 -2.66
N CYS A 210 12.17 -1.68 -1.62
CA CYS A 210 12.20 -0.23 -1.72
C CYS A 210 13.46 0.38 -1.08
N GLU A 211 13.83 1.58 -1.51
CA GLU A 211 15.00 2.28 -0.97
C GLU A 211 14.77 3.80 -0.92
N SER A 212 15.15 4.44 0.20
CA SER A 212 15.06 5.89 0.36
C SER A 212 13.66 6.46 0.11
N ILE A 213 12.63 5.86 0.69
CA ILE A 213 11.26 6.34 0.61
C ILE A 213 11.05 7.43 1.67
N ILE A 214 10.52 8.58 1.27
CA ILE A 214 10.23 9.69 2.20
C ILE A 214 8.73 9.89 2.23
N PHE A 215 8.12 9.66 3.38
CA PHE A 215 6.73 10.02 3.63
C PHE A 215 6.68 11.41 4.23
N ARG A 216 5.80 12.26 3.69
CA ARG A 216 5.52 13.59 4.23
C ARG A 216 4.03 13.77 4.39
N ASP A 217 3.60 14.22 5.57
CA ASP A 217 2.22 14.67 5.73
C ASP A 217 2.12 16.12 5.20
N PRO A 218 1.22 16.39 4.23
CA PRO A 218 0.97 17.76 3.78
C PRO A 218 0.30 18.65 4.84
N SER A 219 -0.21 18.10 5.96
CA SER A 219 -0.74 18.93 7.05
C SER A 219 0.28 19.16 8.16
N ASP A 220 0.35 20.41 8.63
CA ASP A 220 1.16 20.80 9.81
C ASP A 220 0.58 20.25 11.14
N HIS A 221 -0.48 19.44 11.07
CA HIS A 221 -1.14 18.91 12.24
C HIS A 221 -0.46 17.62 12.70
N GLN A 222 0.11 17.63 13.90
CA GLN A 222 0.73 16.47 14.57
C GLN A 222 -0.30 15.39 14.98
N SER A 223 -1.39 15.21 14.23
CA SER A 223 -2.25 14.05 14.44
C SER A 223 -1.46 12.80 14.08
N LEU A 224 -1.56 11.76 14.92
CA LEU A 224 -0.99 10.42 14.68
C LEU A 224 -1.37 9.95 13.27
N ASN A 225 -0.47 10.12 12.31
CA ASN A 225 -0.70 9.67 10.95
C ASN A 225 -0.15 8.25 10.82
N SER A 226 -0.87 7.41 10.08
CA SER A 226 -0.46 6.03 9.84
C SER A 226 0.88 5.90 9.08
N VAL A 227 1.39 7.00 8.53
CA VAL A 227 2.70 7.07 7.85
C VAL A 227 3.89 6.96 8.81
N ASP A 228 3.67 7.11 10.12
CA ASP A 228 4.72 6.90 11.13
C ASP A 228 5.02 5.41 11.38
N CYS A 229 4.21 4.50 10.83
CA CYS A 229 4.26 3.07 11.11
C CYS A 229 4.42 2.21 9.85
N VAL A 230 5.22 2.61 8.85
CA VAL A 230 5.32 1.88 7.56
C VAL A 230 5.78 0.43 7.75
N LEU A 231 5.08 -0.51 7.10
CA LEU A 231 5.45 -1.92 7.06
C LEU A 231 6.44 -2.18 5.93
N ASP A 232 7.67 -2.53 6.28
CA ASP A 232 8.73 -2.90 5.35
C ASP A 232 8.85 -4.43 5.22
N PHE A 233 8.45 -4.96 4.06
CA PHE A 233 8.42 -6.40 3.79
C PHE A 233 9.79 -6.96 3.40
N ASP A 234 10.80 -6.13 3.11
CA ASP A 234 12.17 -6.63 2.92
C ASP A 234 12.82 -7.03 4.24
N ARG A 235 12.31 -6.47 5.34
CA ARG A 235 12.91 -6.57 6.67
C ARG A 235 11.85 -6.85 7.74
N PRO A 236 11.07 -7.94 7.62
CA PRO A 236 9.92 -8.20 8.49
C PRO A 236 10.25 -8.39 9.98
N TYR A 237 11.53 -8.53 10.33
CA TYR A 237 11.98 -8.90 11.69
C TYR A 237 13.09 -7.99 12.26
N ILE A 238 13.38 -6.85 11.65
CA ILE A 238 14.59 -6.08 11.97
C ILE A 238 14.31 -4.92 12.94
N ASN A 239 15.08 -4.86 14.04
CA ASN A 239 15.14 -3.77 15.03
C ASN A 239 16.23 -2.72 14.71
N ASP A 240 16.90 -2.83 13.56
CA ASP A 240 18.06 -2.00 13.19
C ASP A 240 17.66 -0.57 12.78
N GLN A 241 18.56 0.38 12.99
CA GLN A 241 18.32 1.81 12.74
C GLN A 241 18.25 2.21 11.27
N VAL A 242 18.64 1.33 10.33
CA VAL A 242 18.60 1.63 8.90
C VAL A 242 17.28 1.18 8.30
N THR A 243 16.37 2.14 8.12
CA THR A 243 15.08 1.93 7.48
C THR A 243 15.15 2.30 6.00
N ASN A 244 14.46 1.53 5.14
CA ASN A 244 14.31 1.86 3.71
C ASN A 244 13.42 3.09 3.47
N TRP A 245 12.86 3.64 4.55
CA TRP A 245 11.94 4.75 4.55
C TRP A 245 12.21 5.67 5.73
N LYS A 246 11.72 6.90 5.66
CA LYS A 246 11.68 7.84 6.78
C LYS A 246 10.48 8.78 6.64
N THR A 247 10.06 9.37 7.75
CA THR A 247 9.18 10.52 7.74
C THR A 247 10.00 11.80 7.77
N GLU A 248 9.55 12.81 7.03
CA GLU A 248 10.10 14.16 7.10
C GLU A 248 8.96 15.16 7.24
N GLY A 249 9.26 16.33 7.79
CA GLY A 249 8.31 17.44 7.80
C GLY A 249 7.79 17.73 6.40
N GLY A 250 6.49 18.05 6.31
CA GLY A 250 5.87 18.46 5.06
C GLY A 250 6.60 19.62 4.39
N PRO A 251 6.58 19.72 3.05
CA PRO A 251 6.93 20.98 2.39
C PRO A 251 6.04 22.08 2.97
N LYS A 252 6.59 23.28 3.11
CA LYS A 252 5.79 24.42 3.56
C LYS A 252 4.62 24.61 2.59
N LYS A 253 3.43 24.94 3.09
CA LYS A 253 2.25 25.19 2.25
C LYS A 253 2.57 26.15 1.10
N GLU A 254 3.39 27.16 1.35
CA GLU A 254 3.84 28.14 0.35
C GLU A 254 4.64 27.50 -0.80
N GLU A 255 5.44 26.47 -0.54
CA GLU A 255 6.21 25.76 -1.56
C GLU A 255 5.29 24.94 -2.45
N VAL A 256 4.34 24.21 -1.86
CA VAL A 256 3.32 23.46 -2.61
C VAL A 256 2.52 24.40 -3.48
N MET A 257 2.06 25.53 -2.93
CA MET A 257 1.29 26.54 -3.67
C MET A 257 2.10 27.14 -4.83
N LYS A 258 3.40 27.40 -4.64
CA LYS A 258 4.28 27.87 -5.72
C LYS A 258 4.39 26.85 -6.86
N ILE A 259 4.55 25.57 -6.54
CA ILE A 259 4.58 24.48 -7.53
C ILE A 259 3.26 24.45 -8.30
N LEU A 260 2.12 24.46 -7.58
CA LEU A 260 0.79 24.43 -8.21
C LEU A 260 0.55 25.66 -9.11
N GLN A 261 0.94 26.84 -8.65
CA GLN A 261 0.80 28.08 -9.43
C GLN A 261 1.66 28.05 -10.70
N ALA A 262 2.89 27.55 -10.62
CA ALA A 262 3.75 27.43 -11.79
C ALA A 262 3.20 26.43 -12.82
N ILE A 263 2.59 25.33 -12.36
CA ILE A 263 1.90 24.37 -13.22
C ILE A 263 0.66 24.98 -13.88
N GLU A 264 -0.07 25.85 -13.18
CA GLU A 264 -1.26 26.51 -13.70
C GLU A 264 -0.92 27.55 -14.77
N ASN A 265 0.15 28.33 -14.54
CA ASN A 265 0.65 29.32 -15.51
C ASN A 265 1.16 28.66 -16.80
N TYR A 266 1.52 27.38 -16.72
CA TYR A 266 1.95 26.60 -17.86
C TYR A 266 0.74 26.15 -18.68
N THR A 267 0.37 26.99 -19.64
CA THR A 267 -0.87 26.90 -20.43
C THR A 267 -0.72 26.17 -21.76
N VAL A 268 0.51 25.84 -22.18
CA VAL A 268 0.76 25.20 -23.47
C VAL A 268 0.94 23.70 -23.27
N GLU A 269 0.03 22.89 -23.82
CA GLU A 269 0.25 21.45 -23.96
C GLU A 269 1.50 21.22 -24.84
N GLY A 270 2.58 20.68 -24.28
CA GLY A 270 3.85 20.55 -25.01
C GLY A 270 5.08 20.30 -24.14
N GLU A 271 6.25 20.71 -24.65
CA GLU A 271 7.57 20.52 -24.05
C GLU A 271 7.75 21.39 -22.81
N LEU A 272 7.99 20.76 -21.66
CA LEU A 272 8.22 21.43 -20.39
C LEU A 272 9.26 22.55 -20.54
N GLY A 273 8.89 23.80 -20.27
CA GLY A 273 9.82 24.92 -20.33
C GLY A 273 10.90 24.84 -19.24
N ASP A 274 12.02 25.56 -19.42
CA ASP A 274 13.17 25.57 -18.49
C ASP A 274 12.77 25.82 -17.03
N GLU A 275 11.74 26.63 -16.81
CA GLU A 275 11.23 26.93 -15.46
C GLU A 275 10.61 25.70 -14.77
N MET A 276 9.93 24.84 -15.52
CA MET A 276 9.37 23.60 -15.01
C MET A 276 10.44 22.54 -14.76
N VAL A 277 11.48 22.50 -15.60
CA VAL A 277 12.67 21.68 -15.33
C VAL A 277 13.32 22.10 -14.02
N LYS A 278 13.49 23.41 -13.79
CA LYS A 278 14.00 23.92 -12.50
C LYS A 278 13.11 23.56 -11.33
N ILE A 279 11.78 23.57 -11.50
CA ILE A 279 10.84 23.14 -10.45
C ILE A 279 11.02 21.65 -10.15
N LEU A 280 11.11 20.81 -11.18
CA LEU A 280 11.38 19.38 -11.01
C LEU A 280 12.72 19.17 -10.29
N GLU A 281 13.79 19.82 -10.74
CA GLU A 281 15.11 19.75 -10.11
C GLU A 281 15.06 20.18 -8.64
N LYS A 282 14.37 21.27 -8.33
CA LYS A 282 14.18 21.74 -6.95
C LYS A 282 13.42 20.74 -6.09
N CYS A 283 12.32 20.19 -6.61
CA CYS A 283 11.52 19.15 -5.95
C CYS A 283 12.35 17.88 -5.68
N PHE A 284 13.21 17.47 -6.61
CA PHE A 284 13.98 16.23 -6.51
C PHE A 284 15.28 16.37 -5.72
N LEU A 285 15.93 17.53 -5.76
CA LEU A 285 17.25 17.75 -5.16
C LEU A 285 17.18 18.42 -3.79
N GLY A 286 16.01 18.95 -3.39
CA GLY A 286 15.87 19.66 -2.12
C GLY A 286 16.79 20.88 -2.00
N ARG A 287 17.14 21.50 -3.15
CA ARG A 287 17.96 22.72 -3.24
C ARG A 287 17.14 23.88 -3.77
#